data_AF-A0A975DJ56-F1
#
_entry.id   AF-A0A975DJ56-F1
#
_cell.length_a   1.000
_cell.length_b   1.000
_cell.length_c   1.000
_cell.angle_alpha   90.00
_cell.angle_beta   90.00
_cell.angle_gamma   90.00
#
_symmetry.space_group_name_H-M   'P 1'
#
loop_
_entity.id
_entity.type
_entity.pdbx_description
1 polymer ?
#
loop_
_entity_poly.entity_id
_entity_poly.type
_entity_poly.pdbx_seq_one_letter_code
_entity_poly.pdbx_strand_id
1 'polypeptide(L)'
;MTALPVIVGMGGINAAGRTSFHQGFRRIVLNTLDEQARQETFLGLATLMNLVRIENGEYVQASGEPIGVDEVEKKLGQQILDGTLIRKIEKNHFDVDATHGHQRMTLTSDESTPICFTVKQRDLPNPIPDNWTVEEIEGKEVKVTIQGLVEIKHDTYRDNPIKAAGQLPTGFEPANLYNSRYQPRGLQATIFAATDAIRSTGLDWNSVMNSVEPDKIGTYSASVAGQVNEEGFGGLLKSRLLGDRVSTKQLALGLNTMSTDFINAYVTGNVGTTFTTSGACATFLYNLRAAVNDIQAGRTRVAVVASVECAVTPEIVEGFGNMSALANEEGLRKLDNTDQVDYRRTSRPFGENCGFTIGEGAQVAILMDDALALELGADILGSVADVYVNADGIKKSITAPGPGNYITMAKSVALASQIAGVERVQKRSFILAHGSSTPQNRVTESAIYHKIAESFAIEGWKVAAPKAYVGHTIAPASGDQLAMALGVFAHNIMPGITTIDKVADDVHAEHLDIRTNHYECEPQDIAFINSKGFGGNNATATVFSPALTKNMLAKRYSAEKLQQYDVAKEQTLRAQEQYRVDANNGKYELIYRFGDGMIDEAGLVITSDTLTLPGFDKPVSLRVENPYSDISK
;
A
#
# COMPACT_ATOMS: atom_id res chain seq x y z
N MET A 1 -11.74 26.01 -17.66
CA MET A 1 -10.59 25.17 -18.11
C MET A 1 -10.43 24.07 -17.07
N THR A 2 -10.28 22.81 -17.48
CA THR A 2 -10.17 21.69 -16.54
C THR A 2 -8.79 21.67 -15.87
N ALA A 3 -8.77 21.59 -14.53
CA ALA A 3 -7.55 21.46 -13.74
C ALA A 3 -6.78 20.18 -14.10
N LEU A 4 -5.46 20.25 -14.11
CA LEU A 4 -4.57 19.09 -14.25
C LEU A 4 -4.19 18.60 -12.84
N PRO A 5 -4.47 17.35 -12.45
CA PRO A 5 -4.01 16.78 -11.19
C PRO A 5 -2.49 16.54 -11.23
N VAL A 6 -1.75 17.28 -10.41
CA VAL A 6 -0.30 17.23 -10.30
C VAL A 6 0.09 16.48 -9.03
N ILE A 7 1.00 15.52 -9.14
CA ILE A 7 1.57 14.81 -7.98
C ILE A 7 2.66 15.71 -7.39
N VAL A 8 2.44 16.18 -6.16
CA VAL A 8 3.33 17.12 -5.46
C VAL A 8 4.07 16.50 -4.28
N GLY A 9 3.68 15.28 -3.90
CA GLY A 9 4.31 14.52 -2.83
C GLY A 9 3.97 13.05 -2.95
N MET A 10 4.86 12.21 -2.45
CA MET A 10 4.62 10.77 -2.30
C MET A 10 5.30 10.27 -1.03
N GLY A 11 4.72 9.27 -0.40
CA GLY A 11 5.25 8.67 0.82
C GLY A 11 4.60 7.35 1.13
N GLY A 12 5.18 6.61 2.05
CA GLY A 12 4.77 5.23 2.26
C GLY A 12 5.86 4.32 2.79
N ILE A 13 5.46 3.07 2.94
CA ILE A 13 6.32 1.98 3.35
C ILE A 13 5.84 0.68 2.70
N ASN A 14 6.77 -0.11 2.19
CA ASN A 14 6.55 -1.50 1.80
C ASN A 14 7.83 -2.32 2.06
N ALA A 15 7.92 -3.53 1.52
CA ALA A 15 9.08 -4.40 1.72
C ALA A 15 10.42 -3.84 1.23
N ALA A 16 10.42 -2.87 0.32
CA ALA A 16 11.64 -2.20 -0.14
C ALA A 16 12.05 -1.01 0.75
N GLY A 17 11.22 -0.63 1.73
CA GLY A 17 11.47 0.48 2.64
C GLY A 17 10.58 1.70 2.36
N ARG A 18 11.06 2.87 2.77
CA ARG A 18 10.34 4.15 2.70
C ARG A 18 10.11 4.57 1.24
N THR A 19 8.94 5.11 0.92
CA THR A 19 8.60 5.50 -0.47
C THR A 19 9.16 6.87 -0.86
N SER A 20 9.06 7.87 0.02
CA SER A 20 9.46 9.24 -0.30
C SER A 20 10.94 9.34 -0.71
N PHE A 21 11.26 10.29 -1.59
CA PHE A 21 12.60 10.47 -2.14
C PHE A 21 13.19 9.20 -2.77
N HIS A 22 12.31 8.36 -3.32
CA HIS A 22 12.63 7.16 -4.09
C HIS A 22 13.47 6.11 -3.31
N GLN A 23 13.44 6.10 -1.98
CA GLN A 23 14.24 5.15 -1.18
C GLN A 23 13.93 3.68 -1.51
N GLY A 24 12.65 3.30 -1.51
CA GLY A 24 12.23 1.95 -1.87
C GLY A 24 12.53 1.60 -3.33
N PHE A 25 12.41 2.56 -4.25
CA PHE A 25 12.83 2.36 -5.65
C PHE A 25 14.33 2.09 -5.75
N ARG A 26 15.16 2.89 -5.06
CA ARG A 26 16.61 2.70 -4.99
C ARG A 26 16.98 1.34 -4.40
N ARG A 27 16.28 0.86 -3.38
CA ARG A 27 16.47 -0.50 -2.86
C ARG A 27 16.20 -1.58 -3.92
N ILE A 28 15.22 -1.37 -4.80
CA ILE A 28 14.90 -2.31 -5.89
C ILE A 28 16.01 -2.33 -6.93
N VAL A 29 16.47 -1.17 -7.41
CA VAL A 29 17.48 -1.05 -8.48
C VAL A 29 18.91 -0.90 -7.96
N LEU A 30 19.17 -1.37 -6.74
CA LEU A 30 20.36 -1.07 -5.95
C LEU A 30 21.67 -1.27 -6.73
N ASN A 31 21.75 -2.31 -7.55
CA ASN A 31 22.95 -2.68 -8.31
C ASN A 31 23.24 -1.78 -9.53
N THR A 32 22.36 -0.82 -9.83
CA THR A 32 22.52 0.17 -10.91
C THR A 32 22.77 1.58 -10.36
N LEU A 33 22.77 1.75 -9.04
CA LEU A 33 23.01 3.04 -8.41
C LEU A 33 24.50 3.36 -8.31
N ASP A 34 24.83 4.65 -8.38
CA ASP A 34 26.15 5.15 -8.00
C ASP A 34 26.42 5.01 -6.49
N GLU A 35 27.68 5.19 -6.11
CA GLU A 35 28.14 4.99 -4.73
C GLU A 35 27.41 5.90 -3.73
N GLN A 36 27.16 7.17 -4.08
CA GLN A 36 26.49 8.12 -3.19
C GLN A 36 25.04 7.70 -2.94
N ALA A 37 24.29 7.39 -4.00
CA ALA A 37 22.91 6.95 -3.90
C ALA A 37 22.80 5.62 -3.13
N ARG A 38 23.78 4.71 -3.29
CA ARG A 38 23.85 3.47 -2.49
C ARG A 38 24.07 3.75 -1.01
N GLN A 39 25.06 4.57 -0.65
CA GLN A 39 25.35 4.92 0.74
C GLN A 39 24.13 5.54 1.43
N GLU A 40 23.45 6.48 0.76
CA GLU A 40 22.22 7.07 1.29
C GLU A 40 21.08 6.05 1.46
N THR A 41 20.98 5.09 0.54
CA THR A 41 19.94 4.05 0.59
C THR A 41 20.20 3.09 1.74
N PHE A 42 21.44 2.64 1.90
CA PHE A 42 21.83 1.78 3.01
C PHE A 42 21.71 2.48 4.35
N LEU A 43 22.09 3.75 4.47
CA LEU A 43 21.89 4.52 5.70
C LEU A 43 20.41 4.63 6.06
N GLY A 44 19.57 5.04 5.09
CA GLY A 44 18.13 5.17 5.31
C GLY A 44 17.45 3.85 5.69
N LEU A 45 17.87 2.73 5.11
CA LEU A 45 17.39 1.40 5.51
C LEU A 45 17.92 0.98 6.88
N ALA A 46 19.19 1.23 7.17
CA ALA A 46 19.80 0.87 8.45
C ALA A 46 19.11 1.57 9.63
N THR A 47 18.78 2.86 9.47
CA THR A 47 18.04 3.61 10.50
C THR A 47 16.59 3.15 10.61
N LEU A 48 15.92 2.92 9.48
CA LEU A 48 14.55 2.38 9.44
C LEU A 48 14.44 1.00 10.10
N MET A 49 15.45 0.14 9.90
CA MET A 49 15.54 -1.20 10.48
C MET A 49 16.06 -1.20 11.94
N ASN A 50 16.28 -0.02 12.54
CA ASN A 50 16.84 0.15 13.88
C ASN A 50 18.25 -0.49 14.07
N LEU A 51 19.02 -0.63 12.99
CA LEU A 51 20.40 -1.12 13.01
C LEU A 51 21.40 -0.01 13.31
N VAL A 52 21.08 1.21 12.91
CA VAL A 52 21.88 2.42 13.13
C VAL A 52 20.99 3.50 13.73
N ARG A 53 21.53 4.28 14.66
CA ARG A 53 20.87 5.47 15.21
C ARG A 53 21.88 6.58 15.43
N ILE A 54 21.41 7.80 15.64
CA ILE A 54 22.27 8.93 16.00
C ILE A 54 22.29 9.09 17.52
N GLU A 55 23.48 9.06 18.10
CA GLU A 55 23.73 9.39 19.51
C GLU A 55 24.82 10.47 19.58
N ASN A 56 24.54 11.57 20.29
CA ASN A 56 25.49 12.70 20.43
C ASN A 56 26.05 13.27 19.11
N GLY A 57 25.31 13.14 18.00
CA GLY A 57 25.73 13.62 16.68
C GLY A 57 26.55 12.61 15.87
N GLU A 58 26.80 11.42 16.39
CA GLU A 58 27.50 10.34 15.70
C GLU A 58 26.55 9.18 15.39
N TYR A 59 26.80 8.48 14.27
CA TYR A 59 26.08 7.25 13.96
C TYR A 59 26.65 6.10 14.77
N VAL A 60 25.78 5.39 15.46
CA VAL A 60 26.13 4.20 16.26
C VAL A 60 25.26 3.03 15.84
N GLN A 61 25.86 1.83 15.86
CA GLN A 61 25.16 0.57 15.63
C GLN A 61 24.21 0.26 16.79
N ALA A 62 23.30 -0.71 16.59
CA ALA A 62 22.44 -1.24 17.64
C ALA A 62 23.24 -1.68 18.89
N SER A 63 24.46 -2.21 18.71
CA SER A 63 25.40 -2.58 19.78
C SER A 63 25.98 -1.40 20.59
N GLY A 64 25.86 -0.17 20.08
CA GLY A 64 26.46 1.05 20.66
C GLY A 64 27.84 1.41 20.09
N GLU A 65 28.39 0.62 19.17
CA GLU A 65 29.66 0.94 18.51
C GLU A 65 29.48 2.02 17.43
N PRO A 66 30.37 3.03 17.34
CA PRO A 66 30.36 4.01 16.24
C PRO A 66 30.50 3.36 14.86
N ILE A 67 29.88 3.97 13.85
CA ILE A 67 29.95 3.53 12.46
C ILE A 67 29.99 4.72 11.50
N GLY A 68 30.91 4.71 10.54
CA GLY A 68 30.92 5.68 9.45
C GLY A 68 29.80 5.39 8.45
N VAL A 69 29.24 6.43 7.80
CA VAL A 69 28.17 6.27 6.78
C VAL A 69 28.64 5.39 5.62
N ASP A 70 29.90 5.55 5.21
CA ASP A 70 30.60 4.77 4.19
C ASP A 70 30.82 3.30 4.60
N GLU A 71 30.82 3.00 5.90
CA GLU A 71 30.97 1.64 6.42
C GLU A 71 29.64 0.88 6.58
N VAL A 72 28.49 1.58 6.53
CA VAL A 72 27.16 0.96 6.75
C VAL A 72 26.93 -0.19 5.78
N GLU A 73 27.16 0.02 4.48
CA GLU A 73 27.01 -1.03 3.47
C GLU A 73 27.96 -2.21 3.73
N LYS A 74 29.22 -1.92 4.06
CA LYS A 74 30.23 -2.96 4.27
C LYS A 74 29.95 -3.82 5.51
N LYS A 75 29.49 -3.20 6.61
CA LYS A 75 29.28 -3.88 7.90
C LYS A 75 27.88 -4.48 8.05
N LEU A 76 26.85 -3.78 7.55
CA LEU A 76 25.44 -4.12 7.77
C LEU A 76 24.69 -4.45 6.47
N GLY A 77 25.32 -4.29 5.30
CA GLY A 77 24.65 -4.42 4.00
C GLY A 77 23.98 -5.77 3.81
N GLN A 78 24.63 -6.89 4.17
CA GLN A 78 24.03 -8.22 4.04
C GLN A 78 22.78 -8.37 4.93
N GLN A 79 22.84 -7.89 6.18
CA GLN A 79 21.69 -7.91 7.09
C GLN A 79 20.52 -7.07 6.55
N ILE A 80 20.81 -5.91 5.96
CA ILE A 80 19.81 -5.03 5.33
C ILE A 80 19.19 -5.72 4.11
N LEU A 81 20.00 -6.34 3.26
CA LEU A 81 19.53 -7.08 2.09
C LEU A 81 18.67 -8.28 2.51
N ASP A 82 19.07 -8.99 3.56
CA ASP A 82 18.35 -10.16 4.06
C ASP A 82 17.01 -9.79 4.71
N GLY A 83 16.92 -8.62 5.34
CA GLY A 83 15.73 -8.11 6.02
C GLY A 83 14.82 -7.21 5.16
N THR A 84 14.99 -7.20 3.83
CA THR A 84 14.16 -6.40 2.90
C THR A 84 13.65 -7.25 1.74
N LEU A 85 12.70 -6.70 0.97
CA LEU A 85 12.01 -7.36 -0.15
C LEU A 85 11.24 -8.62 0.28
N ILE A 86 10.78 -9.41 -0.70
CA ILE A 86 10.16 -10.72 -0.45
C ILE A 86 11.18 -11.64 0.21
N ARG A 87 10.76 -12.30 1.29
CA ARG A 87 11.55 -13.27 2.05
C ARG A 87 10.62 -14.20 2.84
N LYS A 88 11.19 -15.17 3.56
CA LYS A 88 10.43 -16.06 4.44
C LYS A 88 9.66 -15.20 5.46
N ILE A 89 8.41 -15.55 5.74
CA ILE A 89 7.58 -14.90 6.76
C ILE A 89 8.30 -15.03 8.10
N GLU A 90 8.54 -13.88 8.72
CA GLU A 90 9.22 -13.76 10.00
C GLU A 90 8.25 -14.02 11.16
N LYS A 91 8.79 -14.51 12.27
CA LYS A 91 7.99 -14.93 13.44
C LYS A 91 7.25 -13.78 14.14
N ASN A 92 7.63 -12.53 13.88
CA ASN A 92 6.88 -11.35 14.35
C ASN A 92 5.50 -11.23 13.68
N HIS A 93 5.27 -11.90 12.53
CA HIS A 93 3.95 -12.05 11.94
C HIS A 93 3.25 -13.30 12.50
N PHE A 94 3.81 -14.48 12.19
CA PHE A 94 3.43 -15.77 12.76
C PHE A 94 4.47 -16.84 12.36
N ASP A 95 4.48 -17.97 13.06
CA ASP A 95 5.35 -19.09 12.70
C ASP A 95 4.73 -19.92 11.56
N VAL A 96 5.31 -19.83 10.36
CA VAL A 96 4.85 -20.58 9.19
C VAL A 96 5.20 -22.08 9.24
N ASP A 97 6.14 -22.49 10.08
CA ASP A 97 6.51 -23.89 10.27
C ASP A 97 5.71 -24.54 11.42
N ALA A 98 5.08 -23.71 12.26
CA ALA A 98 4.22 -24.11 13.36
C ALA A 98 3.06 -23.12 13.53
N THR A 99 2.15 -23.05 12.54
CA THR A 99 1.00 -22.15 12.60
C THR A 99 -0.03 -22.70 13.59
N HIS A 100 -0.38 -21.88 14.59
CA HIS A 100 -1.35 -22.24 15.64
C HIS A 100 -2.77 -22.43 15.08
N GLY A 101 -3.52 -23.35 15.68
CA GLY A 101 -4.94 -23.52 15.50
C GLY A 101 -5.55 -24.39 16.59
N HIS A 102 -6.83 -24.71 16.45
CA HIS A 102 -7.53 -25.61 17.36
C HIS A 102 -7.99 -26.87 16.64
N GLN A 103 -7.68 -28.03 17.20
CA GLN A 103 -8.18 -29.32 16.74
C GLN A 103 -9.28 -29.82 17.68
N ARG A 104 -10.33 -30.39 17.09
CA ARG A 104 -11.38 -31.06 17.86
C ARG A 104 -10.91 -32.46 18.25
N MET A 105 -11.13 -32.82 19.50
CA MET A 105 -10.88 -34.14 20.03
C MET A 105 -12.14 -34.64 20.73
N THR A 106 -12.57 -35.84 20.37
CA THR A 106 -13.70 -36.52 21.00
C THR A 106 -13.17 -37.50 22.03
N LEU A 107 -13.55 -37.31 23.28
CA LEU A 107 -13.27 -38.25 24.37
C LEU A 107 -14.54 -39.07 24.66
N THR A 108 -14.35 -40.35 24.93
CA THR A 108 -15.42 -41.28 25.31
C THR A 108 -15.08 -41.91 26.65
N SER A 109 -16.00 -41.84 27.61
CA SER A 109 -15.95 -42.59 28.86
C SER A 109 -17.12 -43.56 28.97
N ASP A 110 -16.89 -44.66 29.69
CA ASP A 110 -17.94 -45.56 30.16
C ASP A 110 -18.06 -45.52 31.69
N GLU A 111 -19.00 -46.28 32.25
CA GLU A 111 -19.20 -46.35 33.71
C GLU A 111 -17.97 -46.87 34.48
N SER A 112 -17.11 -47.65 33.82
CA SER A 112 -15.90 -48.21 34.43
C SER A 112 -14.72 -47.24 34.44
N THR A 113 -14.71 -46.28 33.51
CA THR A 113 -13.62 -45.32 33.31
C THR A 113 -14.14 -43.90 33.06
N PRO A 114 -14.80 -43.27 34.05
CA PRO A 114 -15.31 -41.92 33.90
C PRO A 114 -14.18 -40.89 33.76
N ILE A 115 -14.42 -39.83 32.99
CA ILE A 115 -13.50 -38.69 32.92
C ILE A 115 -13.75 -37.82 34.15
N CYS A 116 -12.73 -37.64 34.99
CA CYS A 116 -12.81 -36.85 36.22
C CYS A 116 -11.74 -35.75 36.23
N PHE A 117 -12.13 -34.53 36.59
CA PHE A 117 -11.19 -33.42 36.80
C PHE A 117 -11.74 -32.40 37.80
N THR A 118 -10.83 -31.57 38.34
CA THR A 118 -11.18 -30.45 39.21
C THR A 118 -10.99 -29.14 38.44
N VAL A 119 -11.96 -28.23 38.55
CA VAL A 119 -11.93 -26.92 37.88
C VAL A 119 -12.61 -25.86 38.76
N LYS A 120 -12.38 -24.57 38.48
CA LYS A 120 -13.15 -23.51 39.12
C LYS A 120 -14.58 -23.52 38.60
N GLN A 121 -15.55 -23.35 39.50
CA GLN A 121 -16.98 -23.35 39.15
C GLN A 121 -17.33 -22.36 38.02
N ARG A 122 -16.64 -21.21 37.96
CA ARG A 122 -16.86 -20.16 36.96
C ARG A 122 -16.38 -20.53 35.54
N ASP A 123 -15.51 -21.53 35.41
CA ASP A 123 -14.92 -21.95 34.14
C ASP A 123 -15.75 -23.09 33.49
N LEU A 124 -16.83 -23.54 34.17
CA LEU A 124 -17.77 -24.51 33.62
C LEU A 124 -18.60 -23.94 32.47
N PRO A 125 -19.05 -24.80 31.52
CA PRO A 125 -20.05 -24.41 30.54
C PRO A 125 -21.34 -23.93 31.19
N ASN A 126 -22.05 -23.02 30.51
CA ASN A 126 -23.38 -22.57 30.90
C ASN A 126 -24.32 -22.61 29.70
N PRO A 127 -25.36 -23.48 29.69
CA PRO A 127 -25.70 -24.43 30.75
C PRO A 127 -24.68 -25.58 30.89
N ILE A 128 -24.67 -26.23 32.06
CA ILE A 128 -23.88 -27.44 32.29
C ILE A 128 -24.46 -28.57 31.40
N PRO A 129 -23.63 -29.35 30.68
CA PRO A 129 -24.13 -30.47 29.88
C PRO A 129 -24.78 -31.56 30.73
N ASP A 130 -25.86 -32.17 30.22
CA ASP A 130 -26.66 -33.15 30.97
C ASP A 130 -25.88 -34.40 31.41
N ASN A 131 -24.76 -34.70 30.74
CA ASN A 131 -23.91 -35.84 31.06
C ASN A 131 -22.74 -35.52 32.02
N TRP A 132 -22.75 -34.32 32.61
CA TRP A 132 -21.76 -33.88 33.60
C TRP A 132 -22.39 -33.92 35.00
N THR A 133 -21.71 -34.61 35.92
CA THR A 133 -21.99 -34.52 37.35
C THR A 133 -21.00 -33.53 37.97
N VAL A 134 -21.49 -32.55 38.72
CA VAL A 134 -20.68 -31.49 39.33
C VAL A 134 -20.87 -31.51 40.85
N GLU A 135 -19.78 -31.74 41.59
CA GLU A 135 -19.75 -31.78 43.05
C GLU A 135 -18.90 -30.61 43.57
N GLU A 136 -19.43 -29.82 44.51
CA GLU A 136 -18.66 -28.73 45.12
C GLU A 136 -17.53 -29.27 46.01
N ILE A 137 -16.36 -28.65 45.89
CA ILE A 137 -15.21 -28.83 46.77
C ILE A 137 -14.91 -27.47 47.44
N GLU A 138 -13.88 -27.41 48.27
CA GLU A 138 -13.45 -26.19 48.95
C GLU A 138 -12.88 -25.15 47.95
N GLY A 139 -13.01 -23.86 48.26
CA GLY A 139 -12.32 -22.80 47.52
C GLY A 139 -12.92 -22.40 46.16
N LYS A 140 -14.22 -22.63 45.91
CA LYS A 140 -14.92 -22.40 44.62
C LYS A 140 -14.45 -23.31 43.48
N GLU A 141 -13.83 -24.43 43.83
CA GLU A 141 -13.52 -25.51 42.92
C GLU A 141 -14.62 -26.57 42.97
N VAL A 142 -14.80 -27.25 41.85
CA VAL A 142 -15.78 -28.32 41.70
C VAL A 142 -15.09 -29.53 41.08
N LYS A 143 -15.50 -30.72 41.52
CA LYS A 143 -15.16 -31.98 40.87
C LYS A 143 -16.19 -32.24 39.79
N VAL A 144 -15.72 -32.39 38.56
CA VAL A 144 -16.56 -32.76 37.41
C VAL A 144 -16.32 -34.23 37.09
N THR A 145 -17.40 -34.98 36.94
CA THR A 145 -17.40 -36.36 36.45
C THR A 145 -18.26 -36.42 35.19
N ILE A 146 -17.67 -36.83 34.07
CA ILE A 146 -18.34 -36.95 32.77
C ILE A 146 -18.53 -38.42 32.42
N GLN A 147 -19.76 -38.78 32.08
CA GLN A 147 -20.11 -40.09 31.52
C GLN A 147 -20.50 -39.94 30.04
N GLY A 148 -20.00 -40.84 29.19
CA GLY A 148 -20.28 -40.81 27.76
C GLY A 148 -19.33 -39.90 26.98
N LEU A 149 -19.87 -39.17 26.01
CA LEU A 149 -19.09 -38.50 24.98
C LEU A 149 -18.90 -37.01 25.34
N VAL A 150 -17.67 -36.52 25.19
CA VAL A 150 -17.35 -35.09 25.31
C VAL A 150 -16.47 -34.65 24.15
N GLU A 151 -16.83 -33.54 23.51
CA GLU A 151 -15.99 -32.88 22.50
C GLU A 151 -15.21 -31.76 23.18
N ILE A 152 -13.89 -31.78 23.03
CA ILE A 152 -13.01 -30.70 23.45
C ILE A 152 -12.28 -30.11 22.25
N LYS A 153 -11.74 -28.90 22.42
CA LYS A 153 -10.76 -28.32 21.51
C LYS A 153 -9.44 -28.19 22.24
N HIS A 154 -8.34 -28.47 21.55
CA HIS A 154 -6.99 -28.28 22.07
C HIS A 154 -6.12 -27.56 21.04
N ASP A 155 -5.05 -26.93 21.51
CA ASP A 155 -4.05 -26.32 20.66
C ASP A 155 -3.41 -27.37 19.74
N THR A 156 -3.20 -26.98 18.49
CA THR A 156 -2.45 -27.74 17.51
C THR A 156 -1.60 -26.79 16.67
N TYR A 157 -0.58 -27.33 16.03
CA TYR A 157 0.34 -26.57 15.19
C TYR A 157 0.50 -27.31 13.86
N ARG A 158 0.44 -26.58 12.75
CA ARG A 158 0.57 -27.14 11.41
C ARG A 158 1.63 -26.42 10.61
N ASP A 159 2.27 -27.17 9.72
CA ASP A 159 3.16 -26.62 8.72
C ASP A 159 2.32 -25.89 7.64
N ASN A 160 2.58 -24.60 7.44
CA ASN A 160 1.88 -23.80 6.43
C ASN A 160 2.62 -23.92 5.08
N PRO A 161 1.96 -24.35 3.98
CA PRO A 161 2.63 -24.51 2.68
C PRO A 161 3.07 -23.18 2.05
N ILE A 162 2.56 -22.05 2.55
CA ILE A 162 2.95 -20.70 2.14
C ILE A 162 3.95 -20.15 3.13
N LYS A 163 5.16 -19.89 2.66
CA LYS A 163 6.30 -19.53 3.51
C LYS A 163 6.83 -18.12 3.31
N ALA A 164 6.46 -17.42 2.24
CA ALA A 164 7.07 -16.15 1.85
C ALA A 164 6.04 -15.02 1.74
N ALA A 165 6.48 -13.81 2.10
CA ALA A 165 5.72 -12.58 1.94
C ALA A 165 6.64 -11.38 1.69
N GLY A 166 6.11 -10.34 1.05
CA GLY A 166 6.71 -9.00 1.06
C GLY A 166 6.40 -8.32 2.38
N GLN A 167 7.35 -8.30 3.29
CA GLN A 167 7.18 -7.77 4.66
C GLN A 167 7.93 -6.45 4.80
N LEU A 168 7.42 -5.52 5.61
CA LEU A 168 8.16 -4.29 5.94
C LEU A 168 9.60 -4.63 6.41
N PRO A 169 10.59 -3.74 6.23
CA PRO A 169 11.97 -4.05 6.58
C PRO A 169 12.11 -4.55 8.02
N THR A 170 12.86 -5.63 8.22
CA THR A 170 13.03 -6.27 9.53
C THR A 170 13.48 -5.24 10.57
N GLY A 171 12.82 -5.22 11.72
CA GLY A 171 13.10 -4.28 12.81
C GLY A 171 12.36 -2.94 12.70
N PHE A 172 11.73 -2.63 11.56
CA PHE A 172 10.88 -1.44 11.45
C PHE A 172 9.53 -1.66 12.15
N GLU A 173 9.33 -0.95 13.25
CA GLU A 173 8.10 -1.03 14.06
C GLU A 173 7.44 0.35 14.18
N PRO A 174 6.48 0.70 13.30
CA PRO A 174 5.75 1.97 13.35
C PRO A 174 5.14 2.27 14.73
N ALA A 175 4.76 1.23 15.47
CA ALA A 175 4.19 1.34 16.81
C ALA A 175 5.06 2.14 17.79
N ASN A 176 6.38 2.13 17.62
CA ASN A 176 7.32 2.78 18.53
C ASN A 176 7.55 4.27 18.23
N LEU A 177 7.02 4.77 17.11
CA LEU A 177 7.29 6.13 16.62
C LEU A 177 6.26 7.17 17.10
N TYR A 178 5.14 6.72 17.67
CA TYR A 178 4.05 7.57 18.17
C TYR A 178 3.16 6.78 19.15
N ASN A 179 2.15 7.42 19.74
CA ASN A 179 1.19 6.74 20.64
C ASN A 179 0.19 5.86 19.86
N SER A 180 0.63 4.66 19.50
CA SER A 180 -0.06 3.69 18.64
C SER A 180 -0.94 2.68 19.39
N ARG A 181 -1.19 2.88 20.69
CA ARG A 181 -1.85 1.88 21.56
C ARG A 181 -3.19 1.39 20.98
N TYR A 182 -3.31 0.07 20.87
CA TYR A 182 -4.49 -0.64 20.34
C TYR A 182 -4.78 -0.42 18.85
N GLN A 183 -3.86 0.20 18.09
CA GLN A 183 -4.06 0.40 16.67
C GLN A 183 -3.55 -0.83 15.90
N PRO A 184 -4.37 -1.41 14.99
CA PRO A 184 -3.90 -2.45 14.09
C PRO A 184 -2.71 -2.00 13.25
N ARG A 185 -1.83 -2.95 12.87
CA ARG A 185 -0.61 -2.70 12.08
C ARG A 185 -0.86 -1.84 10.83
N GLY A 186 -1.97 -2.05 10.12
CA GLY A 186 -2.33 -1.25 8.94
C GLY A 186 -2.65 0.22 9.26
N LEU A 187 -3.25 0.53 10.43
CA LEU A 187 -3.44 1.93 10.84
C LEU A 187 -2.11 2.58 11.24
N GLN A 188 -1.19 1.80 11.82
CA GLN A 188 0.15 2.30 12.11
C GLN A 188 0.95 2.61 10.84
N ALA A 189 0.89 1.72 9.85
CA ALA A 189 1.47 1.97 8.53
C ALA A 189 0.81 3.18 7.84
N THR A 190 -0.50 3.38 8.05
CA THR A 190 -1.23 4.55 7.53
C THR A 190 -0.69 5.87 8.08
N ILE A 191 -0.52 5.98 9.41
CA ILE A 191 0.01 7.20 10.06
C ILE A 191 1.43 7.50 9.55
N PHE A 192 2.28 6.47 9.45
CA PHE A 192 3.63 6.61 8.91
C PHE A 192 3.60 7.11 7.46
N ALA A 193 2.85 6.43 6.59
CA ALA A 193 2.81 6.71 5.16
C ALA A 193 2.23 8.10 4.84
N ALA A 194 1.18 8.51 5.55
CA ALA A 194 0.57 9.82 5.36
C ALA A 194 1.50 10.94 5.85
N THR A 195 2.19 10.74 6.98
CA THR A 195 3.21 11.69 7.43
C THR A 195 4.34 11.81 6.43
N ASP A 196 4.87 10.67 5.96
CA ASP A 196 5.94 10.61 4.99
C ASP A 196 5.60 11.37 3.70
N ALA A 197 4.35 11.21 3.22
CA ALA A 197 3.88 11.88 2.02
C ALA A 197 3.64 13.38 2.19
N ILE A 198 3.09 13.81 3.34
CA ILE A 198 2.88 15.23 3.62
C ILE A 198 4.23 15.93 3.77
N ARG A 199 5.14 15.38 4.55
CA ARG A 199 6.47 15.98 4.76
C ARG A 199 7.32 15.95 3.49
N SER A 200 7.16 14.96 2.62
CA SER A 200 7.86 14.93 1.33
C SER A 200 7.40 16.02 0.35
N THR A 201 6.28 16.70 0.60
CA THR A 201 5.89 17.88 -0.19
C THR A 201 6.85 19.05 0.05
N GLY A 202 7.49 19.14 1.22
CA GLY A 202 8.24 20.33 1.66
C GLY A 202 7.37 21.54 2.01
N LEU A 203 6.05 21.37 2.05
CA LEU A 203 5.10 22.41 2.39
C LEU A 203 4.62 22.24 3.83
N ASP A 204 4.41 23.36 4.52
CA ASP A 204 3.72 23.35 5.81
C ASP A 204 2.24 23.01 5.58
N TRP A 205 1.76 21.94 6.22
CA TRP A 205 0.42 21.42 5.96
C TRP A 205 -0.68 22.42 6.36
N ASN A 206 -0.50 23.17 7.45
CA ASN A 206 -1.49 24.19 7.86
C ASN A 206 -1.59 25.31 6.81
N SER A 207 -0.45 25.74 6.26
CA SER A 207 -0.39 26.70 5.16
C SER A 207 -1.09 26.18 3.90
N VAL A 208 -0.91 24.89 3.57
CA VAL A 208 -1.66 24.23 2.49
C VAL A 208 -3.15 24.26 2.78
N MET A 209 -3.60 23.88 3.98
CA MET A 209 -5.02 23.87 4.31
C MET A 209 -5.65 25.25 4.22
N ASN A 210 -4.96 26.29 4.71
CA ASN A 210 -5.45 27.66 4.70
C ASN A 210 -5.34 28.33 3.32
N SER A 211 -4.65 27.72 2.36
CA SER A 211 -4.61 28.19 0.97
C SER A 211 -5.87 27.88 0.18
N VAL A 212 -6.77 27.02 0.68
CA VAL A 212 -8.02 26.62 0.03
C VAL A 212 -9.22 26.69 0.96
N GLU A 213 -10.44 26.64 0.43
CA GLU A 213 -11.64 26.51 1.29
C GLU A 213 -11.61 25.14 2.00
N PRO A 214 -12.13 25.02 3.23
CA PRO A 214 -12.00 23.79 4.03
C PRO A 214 -12.56 22.53 3.36
N ASP A 215 -13.56 22.68 2.49
CA ASP A 215 -14.19 21.61 1.72
C ASP A 215 -13.40 21.18 0.47
N LYS A 216 -12.32 21.90 0.11
CA LYS A 216 -11.48 21.64 -1.07
C LYS A 216 -10.29 20.74 -0.79
N ILE A 217 -10.25 20.11 0.38
CA ILE A 217 -9.29 19.05 0.70
C ILE A 217 -10.03 17.73 0.66
N GLY A 218 -9.39 16.68 0.16
CA GLY A 218 -10.01 15.36 0.16
C GLY A 218 -9.05 14.23 0.51
N THR A 219 -9.54 13.22 1.22
CA THR A 219 -8.81 11.98 1.52
C THR A 219 -9.50 10.80 0.88
N TYR A 220 -8.74 10.02 0.12
CA TYR A 220 -9.22 8.90 -0.67
C TYR A 220 -8.40 7.67 -0.31
N SER A 221 -8.92 6.80 0.56
CA SER A 221 -8.17 5.63 1.04
C SER A 221 -9.05 4.41 1.26
N ALA A 222 -8.43 3.24 1.33
CA ALA A 222 -9.07 2.00 1.70
C ALA A 222 -8.02 0.94 2.09
N SER A 223 -8.45 -0.03 2.88
CA SER A 223 -7.95 -1.41 2.78
C SER A 223 -8.99 -2.30 2.11
N VAL A 224 -8.60 -3.48 1.62
CA VAL A 224 -9.56 -4.44 1.06
C VAL A 224 -10.06 -5.39 2.15
N ALA A 225 -9.15 -5.91 2.96
CA ALA A 225 -9.51 -6.89 3.99
C ALA A 225 -10.08 -6.27 5.28
N GLY A 226 -10.02 -4.95 5.43
CA GLY A 226 -10.14 -4.30 6.75
C GLY A 226 -8.82 -4.40 7.52
N GLN A 227 -8.88 -4.26 8.84
CA GLN A 227 -7.71 -4.48 9.70
C GLN A 227 -7.84 -5.84 10.38
N VAL A 228 -7.13 -6.84 9.85
CA VAL A 228 -7.32 -8.26 10.24
C VAL A 228 -6.40 -8.73 11.36
N ASN A 229 -5.52 -7.86 11.88
CA ASN A 229 -4.72 -8.14 13.07
C ASN A 229 -5.63 -8.23 14.32
N GLU A 230 -5.05 -8.66 15.44
CA GLU A 230 -5.77 -8.90 16.70
C GLU A 230 -6.48 -7.64 17.23
N GLU A 231 -5.88 -6.46 17.03
CA GLU A 231 -6.45 -5.19 17.45
C GLU A 231 -7.69 -4.76 16.63
N GLY A 232 -7.96 -5.42 15.52
CA GLY A 232 -9.09 -5.16 14.62
C GLY A 232 -10.04 -6.35 14.50
N PHE A 233 -10.41 -6.68 13.26
CA PHE A 233 -11.30 -7.79 12.94
C PHE A 233 -10.75 -9.17 13.32
N GLY A 234 -9.42 -9.34 13.39
CA GLY A 234 -8.81 -10.60 13.85
C GLY A 234 -9.25 -10.94 15.27
N GLY A 235 -9.18 -9.97 16.19
CA GLY A 235 -9.67 -10.17 17.56
C GLY A 235 -11.20 -10.19 17.64
N LEU A 236 -11.89 -9.33 16.88
CA LEU A 236 -13.36 -9.34 16.82
C LEU A 236 -13.93 -10.74 16.54
N LEU A 237 -13.36 -11.45 15.57
CA LEU A 237 -13.83 -12.74 15.12
C LEU A 237 -13.31 -13.91 16.00
N LYS A 238 -12.14 -13.76 16.62
CA LYS A 238 -11.47 -14.85 17.35
C LYS A 238 -11.66 -14.81 18.86
N SER A 239 -11.77 -13.65 19.51
CA SER A 239 -11.70 -13.54 20.97
C SER A 239 -12.67 -14.48 21.69
N ARG A 240 -13.93 -14.56 21.26
CA ARG A 240 -14.92 -15.47 21.89
C ARG A 240 -14.61 -16.96 21.67
N LEU A 241 -13.96 -17.31 20.55
CA LEU A 241 -13.52 -18.68 20.26
C LEU A 241 -12.27 -19.07 21.06
N LEU A 242 -11.47 -18.08 21.51
CA LEU A 242 -10.28 -18.24 22.33
C LEU A 242 -10.57 -18.15 23.85
N GLY A 243 -11.83 -17.90 24.24
CA GLY A 243 -12.22 -17.74 25.65
C GLY A 243 -12.13 -16.30 26.18
N ASP A 244 -11.76 -15.35 25.32
CA ASP A 244 -11.63 -13.93 25.64
C ASP A 244 -12.89 -13.12 25.31
N ARG A 245 -12.89 -11.85 25.73
CA ARG A 245 -13.91 -10.87 25.35
C ARG A 245 -13.41 -10.02 24.19
N VAL A 246 -14.33 -9.72 23.27
CA VAL A 246 -14.10 -8.70 22.24
C VAL A 246 -13.83 -7.35 22.91
N SER A 247 -12.79 -6.65 22.46
CA SER A 247 -12.44 -5.32 22.97
C SER A 247 -13.40 -4.25 22.45
N THR A 248 -13.47 -3.11 23.13
CA THR A 248 -14.32 -1.98 22.71
C THR A 248 -13.87 -1.33 21.40
N LYS A 249 -12.66 -1.63 20.91
CA LYS A 249 -12.04 -0.99 19.75
C LYS A 249 -11.96 -1.87 18.51
N GLN A 250 -11.94 -3.20 18.67
CA GLN A 250 -11.71 -4.16 17.59
C GLN A 250 -12.66 -3.99 16.39
N LEU A 251 -13.94 -3.75 16.65
CA LEU A 251 -14.91 -3.53 15.58
C LEU A 251 -14.65 -2.22 14.83
N ALA A 252 -14.49 -1.11 15.57
CA ALA A 252 -14.34 0.21 14.96
C ALA A 252 -13.01 0.32 14.19
N LEU A 253 -11.91 -0.08 14.82
CA LEU A 253 -10.57 -0.04 14.21
C LEU A 253 -10.38 -1.10 13.13
N GLY A 254 -11.24 -2.12 13.07
CA GLY A 254 -11.25 -3.16 12.04
C GLY A 254 -11.79 -2.71 10.69
N LEU A 255 -12.59 -1.63 10.63
CA LEU A 255 -13.25 -1.19 9.40
C LEU A 255 -12.23 -0.82 8.32
N ASN A 256 -12.57 -1.11 7.07
CA ASN A 256 -11.70 -0.83 5.93
C ASN A 256 -11.57 0.66 5.60
N THR A 257 -12.47 1.50 6.10
CA THR A 257 -12.42 2.97 5.99
C THR A 257 -11.43 3.60 6.96
N MET A 258 -10.99 2.88 8.00
CA MET A 258 -10.22 3.49 9.10
C MET A 258 -8.89 4.08 8.64
N SER A 259 -8.32 3.65 7.52
CA SER A 259 -7.14 4.31 6.96
C SER A 259 -7.46 5.72 6.47
N THR A 260 -8.60 5.94 5.81
CA THR A 260 -9.12 7.27 5.43
C THR A 260 -9.42 8.09 6.67
N ASP A 261 -10.13 7.49 7.62
CA ASP A 261 -10.61 8.17 8.81
C ASP A 261 -9.46 8.62 9.70
N PHE A 262 -8.39 7.82 9.82
CA PHE A 262 -7.19 8.17 10.58
C PHE A 262 -6.39 9.30 9.92
N ILE A 263 -6.30 9.31 8.59
CA ILE A 263 -5.66 10.41 7.86
C ILE A 263 -6.46 11.71 8.09
N ASN A 264 -7.79 11.66 8.05
CA ASN A 264 -8.62 12.83 8.33
C ASN A 264 -8.46 13.29 9.78
N ALA A 265 -8.75 12.40 10.74
CA ALA A 265 -8.88 12.75 12.15
C ALA A 265 -7.55 13.09 12.84
N TYR A 266 -6.45 12.42 12.46
CA TYR A 266 -5.22 12.47 13.25
C TYR A 266 -4.00 12.97 12.48
N VAL A 267 -4.06 13.04 11.14
CA VAL A 267 -2.93 13.52 10.33
C VAL A 267 -3.23 14.91 9.78
N THR A 268 -4.29 15.01 8.97
CA THR A 268 -4.58 16.23 8.22
C THR A 268 -5.49 17.19 8.97
N GLY A 269 -6.39 16.71 9.82
CA GLY A 269 -7.41 17.54 10.46
C GLY A 269 -8.41 18.15 9.47
N ASN A 270 -8.52 17.60 8.25
CA ASN A 270 -9.38 18.18 7.22
C ASN A 270 -10.86 17.82 7.45
N VAL A 271 -11.74 18.73 7.03
CA VAL A 271 -13.21 18.61 7.11
C VAL A 271 -13.85 18.47 5.73
N GLY A 272 -13.05 18.20 4.71
CA GLY A 272 -13.49 18.17 3.33
C GLY A 272 -13.96 16.79 2.89
N THR A 273 -13.67 16.44 1.63
CA THR A 273 -14.15 15.21 1.02
C THR A 273 -13.49 13.98 1.66
N THR A 274 -14.28 13.01 2.09
CA THR A 274 -13.79 11.69 2.51
C THR A 274 -14.38 10.62 1.59
N PHE A 275 -13.53 9.75 1.06
CA PHE A 275 -13.95 8.73 0.12
C PHE A 275 -13.19 7.42 0.32
N THR A 276 -13.94 6.33 0.43
CA THR A 276 -13.38 4.98 0.51
C THR A 276 -14.04 4.07 -0.49
N THR A 277 -13.26 3.61 -1.47
CA THR A 277 -13.70 2.59 -2.42
C THR A 277 -12.69 1.47 -2.52
N SER A 278 -13.20 0.24 -2.57
CA SER A 278 -12.42 -0.98 -2.79
C SER A 278 -12.71 -1.56 -4.17
N GLY A 279 -11.66 -1.77 -4.97
CA GLY A 279 -11.69 -2.44 -6.27
C GLY A 279 -10.83 -3.71 -6.25
N ALA A 280 -10.90 -4.49 -5.16
CA ALA A 280 -9.98 -5.59 -4.87
C ALA A 280 -8.50 -5.13 -5.01
N CYS A 281 -7.66 -5.87 -5.71
CA CYS A 281 -6.25 -5.54 -5.94
C CYS A 281 -6.00 -4.27 -6.80
N ALA A 282 -7.04 -3.67 -7.39
CA ALA A 282 -6.97 -2.41 -8.13
C ALA A 282 -7.37 -1.18 -7.30
N THR A 283 -7.57 -1.34 -5.99
CA THR A 283 -8.13 -0.33 -5.07
C THR A 283 -7.46 1.03 -5.11
N PHE A 284 -6.13 1.12 -5.07
CA PHE A 284 -5.45 2.42 -5.11
C PHE A 284 -5.81 3.24 -6.37
N LEU A 285 -5.94 2.59 -7.55
CA LEU A 285 -6.39 3.29 -8.76
C LEU A 285 -7.87 3.70 -8.71
N TYR A 286 -8.73 2.98 -7.99
CA TYR A 286 -10.12 3.41 -7.82
C TYR A 286 -10.21 4.71 -7.00
N ASN A 287 -9.41 4.80 -5.93
CA ASN A 287 -9.30 6.01 -5.12
C ASN A 287 -8.61 7.14 -5.90
N LEU A 288 -7.57 6.85 -6.69
CA LEU A 288 -6.92 7.82 -7.56
C LEU A 288 -7.88 8.37 -8.62
N ARG A 289 -8.74 7.52 -9.21
CA ARG A 289 -9.77 7.95 -10.15
C ARG A 289 -10.73 8.96 -9.53
N ALA A 290 -11.20 8.68 -8.31
CA ALA A 290 -12.12 9.57 -7.60
C ALA A 290 -11.47 10.94 -7.36
N ALA A 291 -10.23 10.95 -6.83
CA ALA A 291 -9.48 12.18 -6.60
C ALA A 291 -9.22 12.98 -7.89
N VAL A 292 -8.82 12.33 -8.98
CA VAL A 292 -8.63 12.95 -10.30
C VAL A 292 -9.92 13.61 -10.79
N ASN A 293 -11.04 12.89 -10.71
CA ASN A 293 -12.35 13.41 -11.13
C ASN A 293 -12.81 14.59 -10.26
N ASP A 294 -12.55 14.53 -8.95
CA ASP A 294 -12.92 15.59 -8.01
C ASP A 294 -12.08 16.85 -8.21
N ILE A 295 -10.79 16.71 -8.52
CA ILE A 295 -9.92 17.84 -8.92
C ILE A 295 -10.38 18.43 -10.25
N GLN A 296 -10.62 17.60 -11.26
CA GLN A 296 -11.08 18.07 -12.58
C GLN A 296 -12.43 18.77 -12.52
N ALA A 297 -13.32 18.35 -11.61
CA ALA A 297 -14.62 18.96 -11.38
C ALA A 297 -14.59 20.18 -10.43
N GLY A 298 -13.45 20.55 -9.87
CA GLY A 298 -13.32 21.66 -8.92
C GLY A 298 -13.93 21.40 -7.54
N ARG A 299 -14.25 20.14 -7.21
CA ARG A 299 -14.73 19.73 -5.88
C ARG A 299 -13.60 19.72 -4.87
N THR A 300 -12.43 19.22 -5.27
CA THR A 300 -11.22 19.16 -4.45
C THR A 300 -10.10 19.93 -5.14
N ARG A 301 -9.21 20.56 -4.38
CA ARG A 301 -7.97 21.21 -4.86
C ARG A 301 -6.72 20.53 -4.33
N VAL A 302 -6.79 19.89 -3.16
CA VAL A 302 -5.72 19.06 -2.57
C VAL A 302 -6.28 17.68 -2.25
N ALA A 303 -5.70 16.62 -2.81
CA ALA A 303 -6.14 15.25 -2.54
C ALA A 303 -5.02 14.38 -1.94
N VAL A 304 -5.31 13.74 -0.81
CA VAL A 304 -4.49 12.68 -0.21
C VAL A 304 -5.02 11.34 -0.70
N VAL A 305 -4.35 10.75 -1.68
CA VAL A 305 -4.73 9.45 -2.26
C VAL A 305 -3.87 8.37 -1.62
N ALA A 306 -4.50 7.44 -0.91
CA ALA A 306 -3.82 6.42 -0.14
C ALA A 306 -4.43 5.03 -0.35
N SER A 307 -3.69 4.01 0.03
CA SER A 307 -4.23 2.67 0.32
C SER A 307 -3.27 1.96 1.26
N VAL A 308 -3.81 1.06 2.08
CA VAL A 308 -3.04 0.29 3.05
C VAL A 308 -3.50 -1.15 3.09
N GLU A 309 -2.57 -2.07 3.29
CA GLU A 309 -2.89 -3.44 3.68
C GLU A 309 -1.72 -4.03 4.49
N CYS A 310 -2.02 -4.53 5.69
CA CYS A 310 -1.07 -5.25 6.55
C CYS A 310 -1.64 -6.62 6.93
N ALA A 311 -2.04 -7.37 5.91
CA ALA A 311 -2.83 -8.59 6.05
C ALA A 311 -1.99 -9.90 6.04
N VAL A 312 -0.69 -9.83 6.33
CA VAL A 312 0.17 -11.02 6.48
C VAL A 312 -0.14 -11.69 7.83
N THR A 313 -1.28 -12.38 7.86
CA THR A 313 -1.83 -13.11 9.01
C THR A 313 -2.11 -14.56 8.59
N PRO A 314 -2.12 -15.53 9.53
CA PRO A 314 -2.37 -16.93 9.22
C PRO A 314 -3.64 -17.15 8.40
N GLU A 315 -4.74 -16.48 8.76
CA GLU A 315 -6.06 -16.67 8.18
C GLU A 315 -6.13 -16.16 6.74
N ILE A 316 -5.53 -15.00 6.45
CA ILE A 316 -5.50 -14.44 5.09
C ILE A 316 -4.57 -15.25 4.18
N VAL A 317 -3.40 -15.65 4.70
CA VAL A 317 -2.47 -16.51 3.97
C VAL A 317 -3.12 -17.85 3.63
N GLU A 318 -3.83 -18.47 4.59
CA GLU A 318 -4.59 -19.69 4.35
C GLU A 318 -5.75 -19.48 3.37
N GLY A 319 -6.51 -18.39 3.51
CA GLY A 319 -7.63 -18.07 2.62
C GLY A 319 -7.22 -17.99 1.16
N PHE A 320 -6.17 -17.21 0.84
CA PHE A 320 -5.64 -17.15 -0.53
C PHE A 320 -4.93 -18.45 -0.95
N GLY A 321 -4.29 -19.15 -0.01
CA GLY A 321 -3.67 -20.45 -0.24
C GLY A 321 -4.69 -21.51 -0.70
N ASN A 322 -5.85 -21.57 -0.06
CA ASN A 322 -6.95 -22.49 -0.41
C ASN A 322 -7.60 -22.17 -1.77
N MET A 323 -7.43 -20.94 -2.26
CA MET A 323 -7.83 -20.55 -3.61
C MET A 323 -6.79 -20.96 -4.67
N SER A 324 -5.68 -21.58 -4.25
CA SER A 324 -4.49 -21.83 -5.08
C SER A 324 -3.97 -20.54 -5.73
N ALA A 325 -4.14 -19.40 -5.06
CA ALA A 325 -3.73 -18.11 -5.59
C ALA A 325 -2.29 -17.75 -5.19
N LEU A 326 -1.80 -18.28 -4.07
CA LEU A 326 -0.45 -18.04 -3.56
C LEU A 326 0.54 -19.09 -4.07
N ALA A 327 1.78 -18.66 -4.29
CA ALA A 327 2.90 -19.57 -4.53
C ALA A 327 3.20 -20.36 -3.24
N ASN A 328 3.22 -21.68 -3.34
CA ASN A 328 3.52 -22.60 -2.25
C ASN A 328 4.87 -23.31 -2.46
N GLU A 329 5.43 -23.90 -1.39
CA GLU A 329 6.73 -24.57 -1.50
C GLU A 329 6.75 -25.71 -2.53
N GLU A 330 5.70 -26.54 -2.57
CA GLU A 330 5.62 -27.65 -3.52
C GLU A 330 5.70 -27.15 -4.97
N GLY A 331 4.94 -26.09 -5.29
CA GLY A 331 4.95 -25.45 -6.59
C GLY A 331 6.32 -24.87 -6.94
N LEU A 332 6.97 -24.19 -5.99
CA LEU A 332 8.31 -23.63 -6.21
C LEU A 332 9.37 -24.73 -6.43
N ARG A 333 9.39 -25.77 -5.58
CA ARG A 333 10.26 -26.94 -5.73
C ARG A 333 10.10 -27.59 -7.11
N LYS A 334 8.85 -27.74 -7.55
CA LYS A 334 8.53 -28.30 -8.87
C LYS A 334 9.01 -27.42 -10.02
N LEU A 335 8.83 -26.10 -9.92
CA LEU A 335 9.30 -25.15 -10.94
C LEU A 335 10.82 -25.16 -11.08
N ASP A 336 11.52 -25.22 -9.94
CA ASP A 336 12.99 -25.13 -9.88
C ASP A 336 13.69 -26.49 -9.98
N ASN A 337 12.93 -27.59 -9.96
CA ASN A 337 13.43 -28.96 -9.92
C ASN A 337 14.48 -29.17 -8.81
N THR A 338 14.15 -28.74 -7.59
CA THR A 338 15.01 -28.77 -6.40
C THR A 338 14.18 -28.98 -5.14
N ASP A 339 14.80 -29.51 -4.09
CA ASP A 339 14.16 -29.66 -2.77
C ASP A 339 14.24 -28.38 -1.92
N GLN A 340 15.14 -27.46 -2.26
CA GLN A 340 15.34 -26.19 -1.55
C GLN A 340 14.68 -25.02 -2.28
N VAL A 341 13.87 -24.25 -1.56
CA VAL A 341 13.16 -23.09 -2.10
C VAL A 341 13.95 -21.81 -1.83
N ASP A 342 14.19 -21.01 -2.87
CA ASP A 342 14.61 -19.62 -2.71
C ASP A 342 13.38 -18.72 -2.51
N TYR A 343 13.06 -18.42 -1.26
CA TYR A 343 11.91 -17.58 -0.93
C TYR A 343 12.01 -16.17 -1.51
N ARG A 344 13.21 -15.65 -1.79
CA ARG A 344 13.38 -14.31 -2.37
C ARG A 344 12.92 -14.24 -3.82
N ARG A 345 12.87 -15.39 -4.50
CA ARG A 345 12.37 -15.52 -5.88
C ARG A 345 10.96 -16.11 -5.94
N THR A 346 10.15 -16.00 -4.86
CA THR A 346 8.80 -16.58 -4.86
C THR A 346 7.85 -15.88 -5.85
N SER A 347 8.02 -14.57 -6.07
CA SER A 347 7.23 -13.81 -7.04
C SER A 347 7.99 -13.66 -8.35
N ARG A 348 7.47 -14.28 -9.42
CA ARG A 348 8.08 -14.42 -10.75
C ARG A 348 7.15 -13.91 -11.86
N PRO A 349 6.80 -12.61 -11.90
CA PRO A 349 5.94 -12.06 -12.95
C PRO A 349 6.51 -12.37 -14.35
N PHE A 350 5.66 -12.83 -15.27
CA PHE A 350 6.02 -13.22 -16.65
C PHE A 350 7.03 -14.37 -16.83
N GLY A 351 7.67 -14.88 -15.78
CA GLY A 351 8.48 -16.10 -15.85
C GLY A 351 7.68 -17.36 -15.53
N GLU A 352 8.40 -18.46 -15.33
CA GLU A 352 7.84 -19.68 -14.74
C GLU A 352 7.42 -19.44 -13.29
N ASN A 353 6.11 -19.58 -13.01
CA ASN A 353 5.52 -19.17 -11.74
C ASN A 353 4.32 -20.04 -11.35
N CYS A 354 3.94 -19.99 -10.08
CA CYS A 354 2.92 -20.87 -9.50
C CYS A 354 1.89 -20.15 -8.61
N GLY A 355 1.91 -18.82 -8.55
CA GLY A 355 1.04 -18.06 -7.66
C GLY A 355 1.66 -16.71 -7.27
N PHE A 356 0.84 -15.81 -6.75
CA PHE A 356 1.33 -14.53 -6.24
C PHE A 356 1.96 -14.71 -4.85
N THR A 357 2.80 -13.77 -4.44
CA THR A 357 3.30 -13.66 -3.07
C THR A 357 2.56 -12.55 -2.36
N ILE A 358 1.93 -12.79 -1.21
CA ILE A 358 1.27 -11.72 -0.46
C ILE A 358 2.31 -10.70 0.03
N GLY A 359 1.93 -9.43 0.13
CA GLY A 359 2.76 -8.39 0.73
C GLY A 359 1.95 -7.48 1.66
N GLU A 360 2.66 -6.71 2.47
CA GLU A 360 2.11 -5.61 3.26
C GLU A 360 2.74 -4.28 2.87
N GLY A 361 1.98 -3.20 3.04
CA GLY A 361 2.45 -1.84 2.78
C GLY A 361 1.36 -0.79 2.89
N ALA A 362 1.79 0.47 2.84
CA ALA A 362 0.94 1.65 2.75
C ALA A 362 1.58 2.63 1.77
N GLN A 363 0.79 3.13 0.82
CA GLN A 363 1.25 4.07 -0.20
C GLN A 363 0.33 5.29 -0.25
N VAL A 364 0.93 6.47 -0.33
CA VAL A 364 0.23 7.76 -0.35
C VAL A 364 0.83 8.66 -1.43
N ALA A 365 -0.03 9.28 -2.23
CA ALA A 365 0.30 10.35 -3.15
C ALA A 365 -0.50 11.61 -2.78
N ILE A 366 0.15 12.76 -2.79
CA ILE A 366 -0.48 14.06 -2.60
C ILE A 366 -0.66 14.70 -3.97
N LEU A 367 -1.90 15.00 -4.33
CA LEU A 367 -2.25 15.70 -5.55
C LEU A 367 -2.68 17.14 -5.26
N MET A 368 -2.33 18.06 -6.14
CA MET A 368 -2.90 19.40 -6.20
C MET A 368 -3.45 19.68 -7.60
N ASP A 369 -4.42 20.58 -7.72
CA ASP A 369 -4.65 21.22 -9.03
C ASP A 369 -3.42 22.03 -9.43
N ASP A 370 -3.18 22.12 -10.74
CA ASP A 370 -1.99 22.76 -11.29
C ASP A 370 -1.86 24.24 -10.93
N ALA A 371 -2.95 24.97 -10.76
CA ALA A 371 -2.89 26.37 -10.35
C ALA A 371 -2.41 26.51 -8.90
N LEU A 372 -2.91 25.67 -7.99
CA LEU A 372 -2.49 25.63 -6.59
C LEU A 372 -1.03 25.17 -6.45
N ALA A 373 -0.63 24.14 -7.20
CA ALA A 373 0.75 23.65 -7.19
C ALA A 373 1.74 24.77 -7.55
N LEU A 374 1.40 25.58 -8.57
CA LEU A 374 2.22 26.73 -8.95
C LEU A 374 2.18 27.87 -7.92
N GLU A 375 1.02 28.12 -7.30
CA GLU A 375 0.84 29.13 -6.26
C GLU A 375 1.68 28.83 -5.02
N LEU A 376 1.72 27.58 -4.58
CA LEU A 376 2.45 27.16 -3.39
C LEU A 376 3.91 26.81 -3.63
N GLY A 377 4.39 26.87 -4.88
CA GLY A 377 5.76 26.45 -5.19
C GLY A 377 5.97 24.95 -4.96
N ALA A 378 4.95 24.12 -5.17
CA ALA A 378 5.04 22.69 -4.93
C ALA A 378 5.91 22.01 -5.99
N ASP A 379 6.83 21.10 -5.61
CA ASP A 379 7.57 20.36 -6.63
C ASP A 379 6.65 19.43 -7.43
N ILE A 380 7.01 19.17 -8.69
CA ILE A 380 6.20 18.39 -9.62
C ILE A 380 6.89 17.05 -9.86
N LEU A 381 6.34 16.00 -9.23
CA LEU A 381 6.80 14.62 -9.42
C LEU A 381 6.18 13.98 -10.68
N GLY A 382 5.07 14.53 -11.16
CA GLY A 382 4.37 14.08 -12.36
C GLY A 382 2.94 14.59 -12.38
N SER A 383 2.12 14.10 -13.31
CA SER A 383 0.68 14.38 -13.34
C SER A 383 -0.11 13.16 -13.76
N VAL A 384 -1.37 13.08 -13.34
CA VAL A 384 -2.28 11.98 -13.69
C VAL A 384 -3.37 12.54 -14.60
N ALA A 385 -3.40 12.07 -15.84
CA ALA A 385 -4.36 12.57 -16.82
C ALA A 385 -5.78 12.05 -16.56
N ASP A 386 -5.89 10.72 -16.38
CA ASP A 386 -7.14 10.02 -16.10
C ASP A 386 -6.81 8.60 -15.58
N VAL A 387 -7.83 7.96 -15.00
CA VAL A 387 -7.81 6.57 -14.60
C VAL A 387 -9.08 5.87 -15.10
N TYR A 388 -8.91 4.90 -15.99
CA TYR A 388 -10.03 4.13 -16.52
C TYR A 388 -10.28 2.89 -15.68
N VAL A 389 -11.54 2.65 -15.34
CA VAL A 389 -12.02 1.51 -14.58
C VAL A 389 -13.14 0.81 -15.34
N ASN A 390 -13.01 -0.49 -15.58
CA ASN A 390 -14.00 -1.27 -16.33
C ASN A 390 -14.16 -2.68 -15.76
N ALA A 391 -15.41 -3.13 -15.68
CA ALA A 391 -15.76 -4.48 -15.28
C ALA A 391 -15.62 -5.50 -16.42
N ASP A 392 -15.72 -6.78 -16.09
CA ASP A 392 -15.56 -7.89 -17.05
C ASP A 392 -16.85 -8.35 -17.76
N GLY A 393 -18.02 -7.88 -17.33
CA GLY A 393 -19.31 -8.41 -17.79
C GLY A 393 -19.69 -9.73 -17.12
N ILE A 394 -20.37 -10.63 -17.84
CA ILE A 394 -20.82 -11.94 -17.31
C ILE A 394 -19.60 -12.85 -17.09
N LYS A 395 -19.47 -13.40 -15.87
CA LYS A 395 -18.33 -14.26 -15.47
C LYS A 395 -18.80 -15.65 -15.03
N LYS A 396 -17.94 -16.67 -15.26
CA LYS A 396 -18.10 -18.00 -14.67
C LYS A 396 -17.62 -18.03 -13.22
N SER A 397 -16.30 -17.83 -13.01
CA SER A 397 -15.70 -17.69 -11.68
C SER A 397 -15.50 -16.21 -11.36
N ILE A 398 -15.77 -15.82 -10.12
CA ILE A 398 -15.60 -14.45 -9.62
C ILE A 398 -14.13 -14.02 -9.60
N THR A 399 -13.19 -14.97 -9.51
CA THR A 399 -11.74 -14.71 -9.41
C THR A 399 -10.99 -14.84 -10.73
N ALA A 400 -11.62 -15.41 -11.76
CA ALA A 400 -10.99 -15.56 -13.07
C ALA A 400 -10.75 -14.19 -13.73
N PRO A 401 -9.68 -14.01 -14.53
CA PRO A 401 -9.49 -12.78 -15.32
C PRO A 401 -10.58 -12.62 -16.38
N GLY A 402 -10.73 -11.41 -16.93
CA GLY A 402 -11.72 -11.11 -17.95
C GLY A 402 -11.36 -9.91 -18.83
N PRO A 403 -12.28 -9.49 -19.71
CA PRO A 403 -11.97 -8.57 -20.80
C PRO A 403 -11.90 -7.09 -20.39
N GLY A 404 -12.32 -6.71 -19.17
CA GLY A 404 -12.41 -5.30 -18.79
C GLY A 404 -11.07 -4.56 -18.88
N ASN A 405 -9.96 -5.27 -18.68
CA ASN A 405 -8.62 -4.68 -18.76
C ASN A 405 -8.17 -4.31 -20.18
N TYR A 406 -8.74 -4.90 -21.23
CA TYR A 406 -8.53 -4.42 -22.60
C TYR A 406 -9.04 -2.98 -22.74
N ILE A 407 -10.20 -2.68 -22.14
CA ILE A 407 -10.82 -1.35 -22.22
C ILE A 407 -9.98 -0.34 -21.46
N THR A 408 -9.56 -0.65 -20.23
CA THR A 408 -8.81 0.31 -19.40
C THR A 408 -7.47 0.65 -20.03
N MET A 409 -6.73 -0.35 -20.52
CA MET A 409 -5.44 -0.13 -21.18
C MET A 409 -5.61 0.62 -22.52
N ALA A 410 -6.54 0.20 -23.39
CA ALA A 410 -6.73 0.85 -24.69
C ALA A 410 -7.15 2.32 -24.55
N LYS A 411 -8.06 2.63 -23.63
CA LYS A 411 -8.46 4.02 -23.35
C LYS A 411 -7.31 4.85 -22.79
N SER A 412 -6.46 4.27 -21.93
CA SER A 412 -5.29 4.97 -21.37
C SER A 412 -4.29 5.34 -22.47
N VAL A 413 -3.95 4.38 -23.34
CA VAL A 413 -3.02 4.61 -24.46
C VAL A 413 -3.61 5.60 -25.47
N ALA A 414 -4.91 5.53 -25.76
CA ALA A 414 -5.60 6.49 -26.60
C ALA A 414 -5.54 7.91 -26.02
N LEU A 415 -5.83 8.07 -24.72
CA LEU A 415 -5.76 9.37 -24.04
C LEU A 415 -4.34 9.94 -24.08
N ALA A 416 -3.34 9.13 -23.75
CA ALA A 416 -1.94 9.52 -23.81
C ALA A 416 -1.55 9.99 -25.22
N SER A 417 -2.03 9.30 -26.26
CA SER A 417 -1.77 9.68 -27.66
C SER A 417 -2.37 11.03 -28.01
N GLN A 418 -3.56 11.36 -27.50
CA GLN A 418 -4.22 12.65 -27.73
C GLN A 418 -3.52 13.80 -26.99
N ILE A 419 -2.99 13.57 -25.79
CA ILE A 419 -2.37 14.63 -24.98
C ILE A 419 -0.88 14.83 -25.35
N ALA A 420 -0.13 13.74 -25.43
CA ALA A 420 1.32 13.76 -25.56
C ALA A 420 1.82 13.56 -27.00
N GLY A 421 0.95 13.06 -27.89
CA GLY A 421 1.29 12.68 -29.26
C GLY A 421 1.73 11.22 -29.40
N VAL A 422 1.43 10.63 -30.55
CA VAL A 422 1.67 9.21 -30.86
C VAL A 422 3.14 8.81 -30.73
N GLU A 423 4.07 9.65 -31.18
CA GLU A 423 5.50 9.33 -31.12
C GLU A 423 6.00 9.12 -29.68
N ARG A 424 5.55 9.95 -28.73
CA ARG A 424 5.92 9.79 -27.32
C ARG A 424 5.37 8.51 -26.73
N VAL A 425 4.13 8.15 -27.08
CA VAL A 425 3.53 6.87 -26.67
C VAL A 425 4.34 5.70 -27.22
N GLN A 426 4.75 5.76 -28.49
CA GLN A 426 5.50 4.68 -29.14
C GLN A 426 6.94 4.52 -28.61
N LYS A 427 7.63 5.63 -28.34
CA LYS A 427 9.09 5.61 -28.06
C LYS A 427 9.46 5.84 -26.59
N ARG A 428 8.63 6.57 -25.86
CA ARG A 428 8.93 7.12 -24.51
C ARG A 428 7.84 6.77 -23.50
N SER A 429 7.18 5.63 -23.69
CA SER A 429 6.25 5.07 -22.71
C SER A 429 6.66 3.70 -22.21
N PHE A 430 6.15 3.34 -21.04
CA PHE A 430 6.36 2.04 -20.42
C PHE A 430 5.16 1.63 -19.58
N ILE A 431 5.10 0.34 -19.25
CA ILE A 431 4.03 -0.27 -18.46
C ILE A 431 4.58 -0.70 -17.11
N LEU A 432 3.86 -0.31 -16.05
CA LEU A 432 3.94 -1.00 -14.77
C LEU A 432 2.85 -2.04 -14.74
N ALA A 433 3.22 -3.28 -15.01
CA ALA A 433 2.27 -4.37 -15.11
C ALA A 433 1.64 -4.70 -13.76
N HIS A 434 0.42 -5.24 -13.80
CA HIS A 434 -0.18 -5.92 -12.67
C HIS A 434 0.73 -7.07 -12.25
N GLY A 435 1.19 -7.90 -13.19
CA GLY A 435 2.33 -8.81 -13.02
C GLY A 435 2.25 -9.65 -11.75
N SER A 436 1.14 -10.38 -11.55
CA SER A 436 0.85 -11.04 -10.27
C SER A 436 1.58 -12.37 -10.04
N SER A 437 2.52 -12.78 -10.90
CA SER A 437 3.20 -14.07 -10.77
C SER A 437 2.25 -15.30 -10.83
N THR A 438 1.15 -15.21 -11.58
CA THR A 438 0.25 -16.36 -11.81
C THR A 438 0.27 -16.79 -13.28
N PRO A 439 0.10 -18.10 -13.59
CA PRO A 439 0.11 -18.58 -14.97
C PRO A 439 -0.98 -17.94 -15.83
N GLN A 440 -2.18 -17.77 -15.29
CA GLN A 440 -3.26 -17.10 -16.02
C GLN A 440 -2.95 -15.63 -16.27
N ASN A 441 -2.31 -14.93 -15.32
CA ASN A 441 -1.98 -13.52 -15.50
C ASN A 441 -0.89 -13.32 -16.55
N ARG A 442 0.20 -14.08 -16.54
CA ARG A 442 1.32 -13.86 -17.48
C ARG A 442 0.88 -13.98 -18.94
N VAL A 443 -0.06 -14.89 -19.23
CA VAL A 443 -0.64 -15.06 -20.57
C VAL A 443 -1.67 -13.97 -20.89
N THR A 444 -2.67 -13.80 -20.03
CA THR A 444 -3.79 -12.87 -20.33
C THR A 444 -3.36 -11.41 -20.35
N GLU A 445 -2.45 -11.01 -19.46
CA GLU A 445 -1.96 -9.65 -19.38
C GLU A 445 -1.02 -9.30 -20.54
N SER A 446 -0.11 -10.20 -20.90
CA SER A 446 0.77 -9.99 -22.05
C SER A 446 -0.02 -9.97 -23.36
N ALA A 447 -1.06 -10.79 -23.50
CA ALA A 447 -1.96 -10.74 -24.66
C ALA A 447 -2.68 -9.38 -24.81
N ILE A 448 -3.04 -8.74 -23.69
CA ILE A 448 -3.61 -7.38 -23.70
C ILE A 448 -2.58 -6.39 -24.21
N TYR A 449 -1.38 -6.40 -23.64
CA TYR A 449 -0.31 -5.47 -24.03
C TYR A 449 0.13 -5.66 -25.47
N HIS A 450 0.30 -6.89 -25.92
CA HIS A 450 0.65 -7.24 -27.29
C HIS A 450 -0.37 -6.66 -28.30
N LYS A 451 -1.67 -6.91 -28.09
CA LYS A 451 -2.72 -6.39 -29.00
C LYS A 451 -2.80 -4.87 -29.03
N ILE A 452 -2.56 -4.23 -27.89
CA ILE A 452 -2.56 -2.76 -27.81
C ILE A 452 -1.30 -2.20 -28.46
N ALA A 453 -0.14 -2.80 -28.22
CA ALA A 453 1.10 -2.42 -28.85
C ALA A 453 0.99 -2.51 -30.38
N GLU A 454 0.47 -3.62 -30.90
CA GLU A 454 0.15 -3.81 -32.32
C GLU A 454 -0.78 -2.69 -32.85
N SER A 455 -1.89 -2.45 -32.15
CA SER A 455 -2.90 -1.47 -32.56
C SER A 455 -2.40 -0.01 -32.57
N PHE A 456 -1.44 0.33 -31.70
CA PHE A 456 -0.86 1.66 -31.58
C PHE A 456 0.55 1.75 -32.20
N ALA A 457 1.00 0.70 -32.90
CA ALA A 457 2.32 0.58 -33.50
C ALA A 457 3.48 0.89 -32.53
N ILE A 458 3.40 0.31 -31.33
CA ILE A 458 4.44 0.39 -30.30
C ILE A 458 5.32 -0.85 -30.41
N GLU A 459 6.64 -0.65 -30.57
CA GLU A 459 7.62 -1.74 -30.60
C GLU A 459 8.53 -1.68 -29.39
N GLY A 460 8.89 -2.84 -28.83
CA GLY A 460 9.74 -2.92 -27.64
C GLY A 460 9.15 -2.17 -26.44
N TRP A 461 7.84 -2.31 -26.22
CA TRP A 461 7.16 -1.62 -25.13
C TRP A 461 7.66 -2.12 -23.79
N LYS A 462 8.33 -1.24 -23.04
CA LYS A 462 9.03 -1.60 -21.80
C LYS A 462 8.04 -2.01 -20.73
N VAL A 463 8.28 -3.14 -20.07
CA VAL A 463 7.41 -3.65 -19.00
C VAL A 463 8.23 -3.89 -17.73
N ALA A 464 7.78 -3.31 -16.62
CA ALA A 464 8.30 -3.58 -15.28
C ALA A 464 7.19 -4.13 -14.37
N ALA A 465 7.57 -4.92 -13.36
CA ALA A 465 6.63 -5.59 -12.47
C ALA A 465 7.07 -5.46 -10.99
N PRO A 466 6.62 -4.43 -10.26
CA PRO A 466 7.03 -4.19 -8.86
C PRO A 466 6.81 -5.38 -7.93
N LYS A 467 5.80 -6.22 -8.21
CA LYS A 467 5.45 -7.38 -7.40
C LYS A 467 6.55 -8.44 -7.36
N ALA A 468 7.52 -8.41 -8.26
CA ALA A 468 8.73 -9.25 -8.18
C ALA A 468 9.56 -8.93 -6.92
N TYR A 469 9.46 -7.70 -6.42
CA TYR A 469 10.30 -7.18 -5.34
C TYR A 469 9.56 -7.08 -4.00
N VAL A 470 8.33 -6.59 -4.03
CA VAL A 470 7.56 -6.25 -2.82
C VAL A 470 6.35 -7.18 -2.58
N GLY A 471 6.16 -8.17 -3.44
CA GLY A 471 4.99 -9.02 -3.44
C GLY A 471 3.74 -8.25 -3.86
N HIS A 472 2.57 -8.81 -3.56
CA HIS A 472 1.28 -8.21 -3.84
C HIS A 472 0.69 -7.64 -2.55
N THR A 473 0.81 -6.33 -2.36
CA THR A 473 0.28 -5.60 -1.20
C THR A 473 -1.25 -5.47 -1.17
N ILE A 474 -1.98 -6.18 -2.05
CA ILE A 474 -3.43 -6.08 -2.22
C ILE A 474 -3.89 -4.64 -2.55
N ALA A 475 -4.36 -3.84 -1.59
CA ALA A 475 -4.95 -2.51 -1.83
C ALA A 475 -3.95 -1.47 -2.38
N PRO A 476 -2.73 -1.32 -1.81
CA PRO A 476 -1.69 -0.39 -2.24
C PRO A 476 -0.91 -0.87 -3.47
N ALA A 477 -1.24 -2.03 -4.06
CA ALA A 477 -0.41 -2.65 -5.10
C ALA A 477 -0.15 -1.73 -6.30
N SER A 478 -1.13 -0.90 -6.66
CA SER A 478 -0.96 0.11 -7.72
C SER A 478 -0.39 1.44 -7.24
N GLY A 479 -0.37 1.69 -5.94
CA GLY A 479 0.46 2.73 -5.32
C GLY A 479 1.95 2.36 -5.35
N ASP A 480 2.30 1.09 -5.15
CA ASP A 480 3.68 0.60 -5.32
C ASP A 480 4.14 0.79 -6.77
N GLN A 481 3.24 0.54 -7.73
CA GLN A 481 3.47 0.80 -9.15
C GLN A 481 3.63 2.30 -9.44
N LEU A 482 2.81 3.17 -8.82
CA LEU A 482 2.95 4.63 -8.96
C LEU A 482 4.31 5.11 -8.43
N ALA A 483 4.69 4.69 -7.23
CA ALA A 483 5.98 5.03 -6.64
C ALA A 483 7.16 4.59 -7.54
N MET A 484 7.08 3.39 -8.12
CA MET A 484 8.08 2.92 -9.09
C MET A 484 8.10 3.76 -10.37
N ALA A 485 6.94 4.14 -10.91
CA ALA A 485 6.87 5.00 -12.10
C ALA A 485 7.56 6.35 -11.86
N LEU A 486 7.33 6.96 -10.70
CA LEU A 486 7.99 8.22 -10.31
C LEU A 486 9.51 8.02 -10.13
N GLY A 487 9.94 6.87 -9.61
CA GLY A 487 11.36 6.51 -9.55
C GLY A 487 12.00 6.36 -10.93
N VAL A 488 11.33 5.70 -11.88
CA VAL A 488 11.81 5.60 -13.27
C VAL A 488 11.97 6.97 -13.90
N PHE A 489 11.00 7.88 -13.71
CA PHE A 489 11.09 9.24 -14.23
C PHE A 489 12.23 10.05 -13.62
N ALA A 490 12.52 9.85 -12.33
CA ALA A 490 13.56 10.59 -11.63
C ALA A 490 14.97 10.08 -11.96
N HIS A 491 15.14 8.77 -12.10
CA HIS A 491 16.46 8.14 -12.19
C HIS A 491 16.82 7.63 -13.59
N ASN A 492 15.85 7.53 -14.51
CA ASN A 492 16.04 6.92 -15.84
C ASN A 492 16.62 5.50 -15.76
N ILE A 493 16.23 4.75 -14.71
CA ILE A 493 16.56 3.34 -14.54
C ILE A 493 15.26 2.56 -14.65
N MET A 494 15.18 1.62 -15.60
CA MET A 494 14.04 0.71 -15.72
C MET A 494 14.30 -0.54 -14.87
N PRO A 495 13.41 -0.89 -13.92
CA PRO A 495 13.53 -2.13 -13.20
C PRO A 495 13.25 -3.34 -14.10
N GLY A 496 14.19 -4.28 -14.14
CA GLY A 496 13.92 -5.60 -14.71
C GLY A 496 13.02 -6.43 -13.80
N ILE A 497 12.88 -7.72 -14.11
CA ILE A 497 12.24 -8.73 -13.29
C ILE A 497 13.34 -9.70 -12.86
N THR A 498 14.09 -9.35 -11.82
CA THR A 498 15.31 -10.10 -11.42
C THR A 498 15.04 -11.46 -10.77
N THR A 499 13.76 -11.81 -10.57
CA THR A 499 13.36 -13.09 -9.97
C THR A 499 13.15 -14.20 -11.00
N ILE A 500 13.18 -13.88 -12.30
CA ILE A 500 13.01 -14.85 -13.41
C ILE A 500 14.31 -15.00 -14.18
N ASP A 501 14.60 -16.22 -14.66
CA ASP A 501 15.77 -16.47 -15.51
C ASP A 501 15.47 -16.17 -16.99
N LYS A 502 14.22 -16.40 -17.39
CA LYS A 502 13.67 -16.04 -18.71
C LYS A 502 12.18 -15.74 -18.60
N VAL A 503 11.65 -15.05 -19.60
CA VAL A 503 10.21 -14.95 -19.84
C VAL A 503 9.67 -16.34 -20.20
N ALA A 504 8.51 -16.72 -19.67
CA ALA A 504 7.88 -18.00 -19.96
C ALA A 504 7.43 -18.09 -21.42
N ASP A 505 7.45 -19.29 -21.99
CA ASP A 505 7.26 -19.50 -23.43
C ASP A 505 5.81 -19.22 -23.90
N ASP A 506 4.85 -19.15 -22.98
CA ASP A 506 3.43 -18.84 -23.24
C ASP A 506 3.09 -17.34 -23.14
N VAL A 507 4.07 -16.48 -22.88
CA VAL A 507 3.88 -15.03 -22.80
C VAL A 507 3.91 -14.41 -24.20
N HIS A 508 2.93 -13.57 -24.50
CA HIS A 508 2.86 -12.81 -25.75
C HIS A 508 3.84 -11.62 -25.72
N ALA A 509 5.10 -11.86 -26.09
CA ALA A 509 6.18 -10.88 -25.91
C ALA A 509 6.68 -10.19 -27.20
N GLU A 510 6.09 -10.46 -28.37
CA GLU A 510 6.60 -9.98 -29.68
C GLU A 510 6.85 -8.46 -29.74
N HIS A 511 5.96 -7.66 -29.15
CA HIS A 511 6.07 -6.19 -29.09
C HIS A 511 6.53 -5.67 -27.73
N LEU A 512 6.90 -6.55 -26.80
CA LEU A 512 7.18 -6.19 -25.41
C LEU A 512 8.67 -6.35 -25.08
N ASP A 513 9.21 -5.40 -24.32
CA ASP A 513 10.56 -5.47 -23.77
C ASP A 513 10.49 -5.81 -22.27
N ILE A 514 10.48 -7.11 -21.98
CA ILE A 514 10.48 -7.68 -20.62
C ILE A 514 11.89 -8.19 -20.31
N ARG A 515 12.63 -7.48 -19.44
CA ARG A 515 14.03 -7.82 -19.12
C ARG A 515 14.18 -8.40 -17.73
N THR A 516 15.20 -9.23 -17.53
CA THR A 516 15.55 -9.83 -16.24
C THR A 516 16.51 -8.97 -15.42
N ASN A 517 17.19 -8.00 -16.04
CA ASN A 517 18.12 -7.09 -15.39
C ASN A 517 17.59 -5.66 -15.39
N HIS A 518 17.94 -4.90 -14.36
CA HIS A 518 17.79 -3.45 -14.37
C HIS A 518 18.70 -2.83 -15.44
N TYR A 519 18.27 -1.71 -16.01
CA TYR A 519 19.06 -1.02 -17.04
C TYR A 519 18.78 0.49 -17.04
N GLU A 520 19.80 1.27 -17.36
CA GLU A 520 19.63 2.68 -17.72
C GLU A 520 18.81 2.78 -19.00
N CYS A 521 17.77 3.60 -18.98
CA CYS A 521 16.89 3.84 -20.10
C CYS A 521 16.90 5.31 -20.50
N GLU A 522 16.48 5.60 -21.74
CA GLU A 522 16.23 6.98 -22.16
C GLU A 522 15.16 7.63 -21.26
N PRO A 523 15.14 8.97 -21.12
CA PRO A 523 14.08 9.63 -20.37
C PRO A 523 12.69 9.24 -20.88
N GLN A 524 11.86 8.70 -19.98
CA GLN A 524 10.49 8.29 -20.28
C GLN A 524 9.52 9.45 -19.99
N ASP A 525 8.46 9.54 -20.78
CA ASP A 525 7.45 10.61 -20.66
C ASP A 525 6.14 10.11 -20.05
N ILE A 526 5.81 8.82 -20.24
CA ILE A 526 4.49 8.27 -19.97
C ILE A 526 4.61 6.92 -19.29
N ALA A 527 3.94 6.74 -18.15
CA ALA A 527 3.79 5.47 -17.49
C ALA A 527 2.33 5.03 -17.51
N PHE A 528 2.09 3.78 -17.90
CA PHE A 528 0.78 3.14 -17.78
C PHE A 528 0.79 2.21 -16.57
N ILE A 529 0.07 2.60 -15.52
CA ILE A 529 -0.03 1.79 -14.30
C ILE A 529 -1.24 0.88 -14.47
N ASN A 530 -1.01 -0.42 -14.65
CA ASN A 530 -2.07 -1.38 -14.88
C ASN A 530 -2.36 -2.24 -13.64
N SER A 531 -3.60 -2.31 -13.19
CA SER A 531 -3.98 -3.20 -12.09
C SER A 531 -5.32 -3.88 -12.30
N LYS A 532 -5.44 -5.09 -11.75
CA LYS A 532 -6.61 -5.97 -11.83
C LYS A 532 -6.84 -6.62 -10.48
N GLY A 533 -8.04 -7.13 -10.24
CA GLY A 533 -8.39 -7.88 -9.05
C GLY A 533 -9.65 -8.73 -9.23
N PHE A 534 -9.96 -9.53 -8.21
CA PHE A 534 -11.17 -10.36 -8.17
C PHE A 534 -12.44 -9.54 -8.38
N GLY A 535 -13.54 -10.19 -8.78
CA GLY A 535 -14.81 -9.54 -9.06
C GLY A 535 -14.87 -8.89 -10.45
N GLY A 536 -13.82 -9.04 -11.26
CA GLY A 536 -13.68 -8.34 -12.54
C GLY A 536 -13.39 -6.86 -12.37
N ASN A 537 -12.57 -6.50 -11.37
CA ASN A 537 -12.14 -5.13 -11.14
C ASN A 537 -10.87 -4.86 -11.94
N ASN A 538 -10.91 -3.96 -12.91
CA ASN A 538 -9.75 -3.59 -13.72
C ASN A 538 -9.57 -2.07 -13.70
N ALA A 539 -8.33 -1.60 -13.65
CA ALA A 539 -7.99 -0.18 -13.69
C ALA A 539 -6.66 0.07 -14.41
N THR A 540 -6.59 1.16 -15.17
CA THR A 540 -5.32 1.66 -15.74
C THR A 540 -5.25 3.17 -15.59
N ALA A 541 -4.14 3.68 -15.06
CA ALA A 541 -3.85 5.10 -14.97
C ALA A 541 -2.81 5.54 -15.99
N THR A 542 -3.02 6.74 -16.56
CA THR A 542 -2.04 7.40 -17.43
C THR A 542 -1.30 8.48 -16.62
N VAL A 543 -0.01 8.26 -16.39
CA VAL A 543 0.85 9.17 -15.61
C VAL A 543 1.90 9.80 -16.53
N PHE A 544 2.05 11.12 -16.44
CA PHE A 544 3.06 11.87 -17.18
C PHE A 544 4.24 12.25 -16.29
N SER A 545 5.43 12.23 -16.88
CA SER A 545 6.68 12.60 -16.22
C SER A 545 6.69 14.08 -15.77
N PRO A 546 7.57 14.46 -14.82
CA PRO A 546 7.80 15.85 -14.46
C PRO A 546 8.07 16.74 -15.67
N ALA A 547 8.91 16.27 -16.61
CA ALA A 547 9.32 17.04 -17.77
C ALA A 547 8.14 17.29 -18.73
N LEU A 548 7.34 16.27 -19.03
CA LEU A 548 6.15 16.42 -19.85
C LEU A 548 5.11 17.32 -19.16
N THR A 549 4.90 17.13 -17.85
CA THR A 549 3.98 17.96 -17.06
C THR A 549 4.38 19.44 -17.11
N LYS A 550 5.65 19.76 -16.84
CA LYS A 550 6.17 21.15 -16.92
C LYS A 550 6.00 21.75 -18.32
N ASN A 551 6.21 20.95 -19.38
CA ASN A 551 5.96 21.39 -20.76
C ASN A 551 4.47 21.69 -21.02
N MET A 552 3.55 20.95 -20.41
CA MET A 552 2.11 21.23 -20.50
C MET A 552 1.74 22.51 -19.74
N LEU A 553 2.29 22.71 -18.54
CA LEU A 553 2.07 23.92 -17.75
C LEU A 553 2.62 25.17 -18.43
N ALA A 554 3.77 25.06 -19.11
CA ALA A 554 4.36 26.15 -19.88
C ALA A 554 3.50 26.62 -21.06
N LYS A 555 2.58 25.79 -21.55
CA LYS A 555 1.58 26.18 -22.55
C LYS A 555 0.34 26.84 -21.95
N ARG A 556 0.06 26.59 -20.67
CA ARG A 556 -1.14 27.04 -19.96
C ARG A 556 -0.92 28.37 -19.23
N TYR A 557 0.24 28.53 -18.60
CA TYR A 557 0.56 29.68 -17.75
C TYR A 557 1.59 30.60 -18.41
N SER A 558 1.54 31.89 -18.04
CA SER A 558 2.51 32.87 -18.53
C SER A 558 3.92 32.59 -18.01
N ALA A 559 4.94 33.02 -18.74
CA ALA A 559 6.33 32.92 -18.31
C ALA A 559 6.57 33.58 -16.94
N GLU A 560 5.89 34.71 -16.67
CA GLU A 560 5.94 35.40 -15.37
C GLU A 560 5.41 34.52 -14.23
N LYS A 561 4.27 33.84 -14.42
CA LYS A 561 3.70 32.95 -13.41
C LYS A 561 4.62 31.76 -13.13
N LEU A 562 5.26 31.22 -14.17
CA LEU A 562 6.23 30.12 -14.03
C LEU A 562 7.50 30.58 -13.30
N GLN A 563 7.96 31.81 -13.55
CA GLN A 563 9.10 32.39 -12.83
C GLN A 563 8.79 32.58 -11.33
N GLN A 564 7.59 33.07 -11.00
CA GLN A 564 7.14 33.17 -9.60
C GLN A 564 7.10 31.80 -8.92
N TYR A 565 6.59 30.80 -9.63
CA TYR A 565 6.58 29.40 -9.17
C TYR A 565 8.00 28.90 -8.90
N ASP A 566 8.95 29.12 -9.82
CA ASP A 566 10.33 28.67 -9.64
C ASP A 566 11.00 29.30 -8.41
N VAL A 567 10.73 30.58 -8.14
CA VAL A 567 11.19 31.27 -6.91
C VAL A 567 10.57 30.65 -5.65
N ALA A 568 9.24 30.44 -5.65
CA ALA A 568 8.55 29.84 -4.50
C ALA A 568 9.04 28.41 -4.21
N LYS A 569 9.31 27.64 -5.26
CA LYS A 569 9.76 26.25 -5.19
C LYS A 569 11.13 26.08 -4.54
N GLU A 570 12.01 27.10 -4.57
CA GLU A 570 13.32 27.00 -3.91
C GLU A 570 13.19 26.73 -2.41
N GLN A 571 12.20 27.33 -1.73
CA GLN A 571 11.96 27.09 -0.31
C GLN A 571 11.45 25.67 -0.07
N THR A 572 10.51 25.21 -0.91
CA THR A 572 9.97 23.85 -0.90
C THR A 572 11.09 22.81 -1.02
N LEU A 573 12.00 22.97 -1.98
CA LEU A 573 13.11 22.04 -2.20
C LEU A 573 14.08 21.99 -1.01
N ARG A 574 14.34 23.13 -0.34
CA ARG A 574 15.16 23.15 0.88
C ARG A 574 14.48 22.39 2.03
N ALA A 575 13.17 22.56 2.19
CA ALA A 575 12.40 21.85 3.21
C ALA A 575 12.32 20.34 2.92
N GLN A 576 12.15 19.95 1.65
CA GLN A 576 12.23 18.57 1.21
C GLN A 576 13.58 17.94 1.51
N GLU A 577 14.68 18.64 1.21
CA GLU A 577 16.03 18.16 1.48
C GLU A 577 16.27 17.97 2.98
N GLN A 578 15.82 18.91 3.82
CA GLN A 578 15.89 18.78 5.26
C GLN A 578 15.13 17.55 5.75
N TYR A 579 13.89 17.36 5.31
CA TYR A 579 13.10 16.18 5.68
C TYR A 579 13.73 14.88 5.18
N ARG A 580 14.32 14.87 3.98
CA ARG A 580 15.03 13.71 3.42
C ARG A 580 16.18 13.30 4.33
N VAL A 581 16.99 14.25 4.77
CA VAL A 581 18.11 14.02 5.70
C VAL A 581 17.59 13.51 7.04
N ASP A 582 16.57 14.15 7.62
CA ASP A 582 15.98 13.75 8.90
C ASP A 582 15.39 12.33 8.83
N ALA A 583 14.65 12.01 7.77
CA ALA A 583 14.09 10.68 7.56
C ALA A 583 15.17 9.60 7.32
N ASN A 584 16.27 9.93 6.64
CA ASN A 584 17.43 9.03 6.52
C ASN A 584 18.11 8.78 7.87
N ASN A 585 17.94 9.71 8.82
CA ASN A 585 18.45 9.64 10.18
C ASN A 585 17.45 9.01 11.18
N GLY A 586 16.35 8.45 10.71
CA GLY A 586 15.30 7.86 11.55
C GLY A 586 14.39 8.89 12.24
N LYS A 587 14.49 10.17 11.89
CA LYS A 587 13.66 11.25 12.43
C LYS A 587 12.48 11.53 11.50
N TYR A 588 11.42 10.73 11.64
CA TYR A 588 10.24 10.84 10.79
C TYR A 588 9.22 11.88 11.27
N GLU A 589 9.23 12.19 12.57
CA GLU A 589 8.29 13.11 13.24
C GLU A 589 6.81 12.83 12.87
N LEU A 590 6.33 11.64 13.24
CA LEU A 590 4.98 11.21 12.88
C LEU A 590 3.89 12.18 13.36
N ILE A 591 2.97 12.50 12.47
CA ILE A 591 1.83 13.39 12.75
C ILE A 591 0.70 12.52 13.29
N TYR A 592 0.40 12.67 14.59
CA TYR A 592 -0.73 12.02 15.24
C TYR A 592 -1.37 12.96 16.26
N ARG A 593 -2.41 13.67 15.82
CA ARG A 593 -3.06 14.80 16.51
C ARG A 593 -4.27 14.38 17.34
N PHE A 594 -4.22 13.22 18.00
CA PHE A 594 -5.34 12.74 18.81
C PHE A 594 -5.72 13.74 19.91
N GLY A 595 -6.95 14.29 19.82
CA GLY A 595 -7.48 15.27 20.78
C GLY A 595 -6.92 16.69 20.63
N ASP A 596 -6.03 16.93 19.67
CA ASP A 596 -5.50 18.26 19.36
C ASP A 596 -6.30 18.92 18.21
N GLY A 597 -6.61 20.21 18.35
CA GLY A 597 -7.26 20.99 17.29
C GLY A 597 -8.71 20.60 17.00
N MET A 598 -9.45 20.04 17.97
CA MET A 598 -10.89 19.79 17.81
C MET A 598 -11.66 21.09 17.55
N ILE A 599 -12.57 21.05 16.58
CA ILE A 599 -13.39 22.20 16.22
C ILE A 599 -14.46 22.41 17.29
N ASP A 600 -14.52 23.62 17.85
CA ASP A 600 -15.62 24.02 18.72
C ASP A 600 -16.88 24.31 17.89
N GLU A 601 -17.82 23.38 17.88
CA GLU A 601 -19.07 23.49 17.12
C GLU A 601 -19.92 24.70 17.53
N ALA A 602 -19.76 25.21 18.76
CA ALA A 602 -20.46 26.42 19.19
C ALA A 602 -19.98 27.69 18.47
N GLY A 603 -18.78 27.65 17.88
CA GLY A 603 -18.18 28.74 17.10
C GLY A 603 -18.54 28.74 15.61
N LEU A 604 -19.36 27.79 15.13
CA LEU A 604 -19.78 27.72 13.73
C LEU A 604 -20.72 28.87 13.37
N VAL A 605 -20.46 29.53 12.24
CA VAL A 605 -21.33 30.59 11.70
C VAL A 605 -21.78 30.19 10.30
N ILE A 606 -23.09 30.08 10.12
CA ILE A 606 -23.72 29.75 8.83
C ILE A 606 -24.54 30.94 8.35
N THR A 607 -24.29 31.37 7.12
CA THR A 607 -25.12 32.33 6.39
C THR A 607 -25.74 31.65 5.17
N SER A 608 -26.50 32.37 4.35
CA SER A 608 -26.97 31.84 3.07
C SER A 608 -25.85 31.64 2.03
N ASP A 609 -24.70 32.29 2.22
CA ASP A 609 -23.60 32.32 1.26
C ASP A 609 -22.36 31.55 1.73
N THR A 610 -22.18 31.38 3.04
CA THR A 610 -20.93 30.86 3.63
C THR A 610 -21.16 30.05 4.90
N LEU A 611 -20.24 29.12 5.18
CA LEU A 611 -20.05 28.45 6.45
C LEU A 611 -18.62 28.73 6.96
N THR A 612 -18.49 29.32 8.15
CA THR A 612 -17.20 29.57 8.80
C THR A 612 -16.96 28.56 9.92
N LEU A 613 -15.78 27.96 9.91
CA LEU A 613 -15.34 26.94 10.87
C LEU A 613 -14.17 27.49 11.71
N PRO A 614 -14.22 27.40 13.05
CA PRO A 614 -13.07 27.72 13.89
C PRO A 614 -11.83 26.92 13.48
N GLY A 615 -10.68 27.58 13.41
CA GLY A 615 -9.40 26.97 13.01
C GLY A 615 -9.09 26.99 11.51
N PHE A 616 -10.00 27.50 10.67
CA PHE A 616 -9.78 27.67 9.23
C PHE A 616 -9.83 29.14 8.81
N ASP A 617 -8.86 29.58 8.00
CA ASP A 617 -8.76 30.99 7.58
C ASP A 617 -9.79 31.37 6.52
N LYS A 618 -10.30 30.39 5.75
CA LYS A 618 -11.27 30.60 4.68
C LYS A 618 -12.63 30.01 5.06
N PRO A 619 -13.75 30.69 4.75
CA PRO A 619 -15.06 30.08 4.85
C PRO A 619 -15.29 29.08 3.71
N VAL A 620 -16.15 28.09 3.94
CA VAL A 620 -16.73 27.25 2.90
C VAL A 620 -17.78 28.06 2.15
N SER A 621 -17.69 28.15 0.82
CA SER A 621 -18.72 28.76 -0.01
C SER A 621 -19.97 27.88 -0.10
N LEU A 622 -21.13 28.47 0.18
CA LEU A 622 -22.45 27.86 -0.05
C LEU A 622 -23.09 28.35 -1.35
N ARG A 623 -22.39 29.20 -2.11
CA ARG A 623 -22.81 29.62 -3.44
C ARG A 623 -22.53 28.50 -4.44
N VAL A 624 -23.58 27.75 -4.75
CA VAL A 624 -23.52 26.64 -5.70
C VAL A 624 -24.03 27.11 -7.06
N GLU A 625 -23.22 26.92 -8.11
CA GLU A 625 -23.68 27.10 -9.48
C GLU A 625 -24.74 26.04 -9.79
N ASN A 626 -25.87 26.47 -10.36
CA ASN A 626 -26.94 25.57 -10.73
C ASN A 626 -26.61 24.88 -12.07
N PRO A 627 -26.22 23.59 -12.07
CA PRO A 627 -25.81 22.90 -13.30
C PRO A 627 -27.00 22.60 -14.22
N TYR A 628 -28.23 22.87 -13.77
CA TYR A 628 -29.48 22.66 -14.48
C TYR A 628 -30.20 23.98 -14.76
N SER A 629 -29.46 25.09 -14.85
CA SER A 629 -30.03 26.42 -15.12
C SER A 629 -30.78 26.49 -16.46
N ASP A 630 -30.49 25.59 -17.40
CA ASP A 630 -31.22 25.42 -18.65
C ASP A 630 -32.63 24.83 -18.48
N ILE A 631 -32.88 24.12 -17.38
CA ILE A 631 -34.16 23.44 -17.08
C ILE A 631 -34.73 23.82 -15.70
N SER A 632 -34.22 24.87 -15.07
CA SER A 632 -34.68 25.36 -13.77
C SER A 632 -34.79 26.89 -13.76
N LYS A 633 -35.10 27.47 -12.60
CA LYS A 633 -35.74 28.80 -12.44
C LYS A 633 -35.18 29.95 -13.26
#